data_AF-A0A225DMY8-F1
#
_entry.id   AF-A0A225DMY8-F1
#
_cell.length_a   1.000
_cell.length_b   1.000
_cell.length_c   1.000
_cell.angle_alpha   90.00
_cell.angle_beta   90.00
_cell.angle_gamma   90.00
#
_symmetry.space_group_name_H-M   'P 1'
#
loop_
_entity.id
_entity.type
_entity.pdbx_description
1 polymer ?
#
loop_
_entity_poly.entity_id
_entity_poly.type
_entity_poly.pdbx_seq_one_letter_code
_entity_poly.pdbx_strand_id
1 'polypeptide(L)'
;MQGYEELMWIDSDVVFDPDDVERLRAHGLPITCGIYPKKGPRQFACEFLSGTPGIRFGKNGGPVEIRFCGFGFTHTRKPLYQTVARQLRLPMCNQRFNSPLVPYFEPMVIDDPGGKWSISEDYAFCERARRCGFKVVADTRIRLWHVGSYGYGWEDAGRDPERYADYTFAIPGAQGGEPVPALQTGPPPSEGFTEDWFSYNVPVWERILAPFKGRPVSALEIGVFEGRSTVWFLDHVLTHPEATLTWVDTFGGGAEHMAMDLNGLEARFRANAARFGAKVCGHVGRSQDVLRGMKGEPFDLVYVDGSHEAADVLADAVLAWPLLKVGGVLGFDDYGWKGMPEAVQRPAMAVDAFLGCMKGKFEEIHRGYQVWVRKTG
;
A
#
# COMPACT_ATOMS: atom_id res chain seq x y z
N MET A 1 13.27 -4.07 40.30
CA MET A 1 14.74 -3.89 40.16
C MET A 1 15.45 -4.32 41.44
N GLN A 2 15.53 -5.64 41.69
CA GLN A 2 16.43 -6.12 42.76
C GLN A 2 17.87 -6.01 42.26
N GLY A 3 18.71 -5.26 42.97
CA GLY A 3 20.15 -5.17 42.71
C GLY A 3 20.62 -4.15 41.66
N TYR A 4 19.73 -3.44 40.96
CA TYR A 4 20.08 -2.48 39.91
C TYR A 4 19.51 -1.08 40.19
N GLU A 5 20.30 -0.04 39.95
CA GLU A 5 19.91 1.37 40.11
C GLU A 5 19.40 2.02 38.81
N GLU A 6 19.74 1.44 37.67
CA GLU A 6 19.41 1.94 36.33
C GLU A 6 19.00 0.75 35.43
N LEU A 7 18.13 1.01 34.45
CA LEU A 7 17.80 0.09 33.37
C LEU A 7 17.97 0.80 32.03
N MET A 8 18.55 0.07 31.08
CA MET A 8 18.61 0.47 29.68
C MET A 8 17.79 -0.53 28.87
N TRP A 9 16.80 -0.01 28.15
CA TRP A 9 15.91 -0.76 27.25
C TRP A 9 16.39 -0.55 25.82
N ILE A 10 16.61 -1.65 25.11
CA ILE A 10 17.11 -1.65 23.74
C ILE A 10 16.38 -2.73 22.95
N ASP A 11 15.70 -2.35 21.87
CA ASP A 11 15.10 -3.30 20.95
C ASP A 11 16.17 -3.94 20.06
N SER A 12 15.97 -5.19 19.66
CA SER A 12 16.94 -5.95 18.86
C SER A 12 17.10 -5.44 17.42
N ASP A 13 16.19 -4.58 16.97
CA ASP A 13 16.17 -3.98 15.64
C ASP A 13 16.48 -2.48 15.66
N VAL A 14 16.99 -1.95 16.77
CA VAL A 14 17.49 -0.57 16.86
C VAL A 14 19.02 -0.55 16.80
N VAL A 15 19.56 0.16 15.83
CA VAL A 15 21.01 0.42 15.69
C VAL A 15 21.34 1.75 16.33
N PHE A 16 22.39 1.76 17.15
CA PHE A 16 22.85 2.91 17.92
C PHE A 16 24.38 2.90 18.02
N ASP A 17 24.96 4.06 18.33
CA ASP A 17 26.37 4.15 18.74
C ASP A 17 26.48 3.79 20.23
N PRO A 18 27.37 2.88 20.66
CA PRO A 18 27.52 2.52 22.07
C PRO A 18 27.71 3.71 23.02
N ASP A 19 28.37 4.80 22.57
CA ASP A 19 28.57 6.01 23.37
C ASP A 19 27.25 6.75 23.66
N ASP A 20 26.20 6.50 22.88
CA ASP A 20 24.89 7.10 23.11
C ASP A 20 24.19 6.56 24.37
N VAL A 21 24.58 5.37 24.86
CA VAL A 21 24.12 4.86 26.16
C VAL A 21 24.64 5.76 27.28
N GLU A 22 25.94 6.06 27.27
CA GLU A 22 26.55 6.96 28.25
C GLU A 22 26.03 8.39 28.12
N ARG A 23 25.74 8.84 26.88
CA ARG A 23 25.09 10.13 26.64
C ARG A 23 23.73 10.24 27.33
N LEU A 24 22.89 9.21 27.25
CA LEU A 24 21.61 9.18 27.95
C LEU A 24 21.80 9.19 29.48
N ARG A 25 22.70 8.34 29.98
CA ARG A 25 23.01 8.25 31.42
C ARG A 25 23.49 9.57 32.00
N ALA A 26 24.33 10.29 31.25
CA ALA A 26 24.96 11.55 31.66
C ALA A 26 23.98 12.70 31.90
N HIS A 27 22.75 12.63 31.37
CA HIS A 27 21.71 13.63 31.66
C HIS A 27 21.28 13.64 33.12
N GLY A 28 21.48 12.54 33.87
CA GLY A 28 21.10 12.45 35.27
C GLY A 28 19.59 12.51 35.52
N LEU A 29 18.76 12.33 34.49
CA LEU A 29 17.30 12.39 34.59
C LEU A 29 16.70 11.01 34.90
N PRO A 30 15.48 10.94 35.48
CA PRO A 30 14.82 9.67 35.80
C PRO A 30 14.44 8.82 34.59
N ILE A 31 14.19 9.45 33.44
CA ILE A 31 13.89 8.81 32.16
C ILE A 31 14.46 9.66 31.02
N THR A 32 15.24 9.03 30.15
CA THR A 32 15.75 9.63 28.90
C THR A 32 15.73 8.63 27.77
N CYS A 33 15.53 9.07 26.53
CA CYS A 33 15.43 8.18 25.37
C CYS A 33 16.10 8.76 24.13
N GLY A 34 16.41 7.89 23.17
CA GLY A 34 16.60 8.29 21.78
C GLY A 34 15.28 8.15 21.01
N ILE A 35 15.19 8.83 19.86
CA ILE A 35 14.02 8.79 18.98
C ILE A 35 14.39 8.07 17.69
N TYR A 36 13.56 7.12 17.27
CA TYR A 36 13.72 6.34 16.04
C TYR A 36 12.41 6.34 15.23
N PRO A 37 12.48 6.22 13.89
CA PRO A 37 11.30 6.15 13.02
C PRO A 37 10.55 4.81 13.18
N LYS A 38 9.25 4.77 12.87
CA LYS A 38 8.48 3.52 12.74
C LYS A 38 8.76 2.85 11.39
N LYS A 39 8.64 1.51 11.34
CA LYS A 39 8.68 0.76 10.07
C LYS A 39 7.33 0.87 9.37
N GLY A 40 7.25 1.61 8.27
CA GLY A 40 6.02 1.75 7.48
C GLY A 40 5.38 3.13 7.59
N PRO A 41 4.67 3.47 8.70
CA PRO A 41 4.09 4.80 8.83
C PRO A 41 5.18 5.84 9.07
N ARG A 42 5.05 6.99 8.41
CA ARG A 42 6.00 8.11 8.42
C ARG A 42 5.86 8.92 9.69
N GLN A 43 6.32 8.32 10.77
CA GLN A 43 6.17 8.84 12.11
C GLN A 43 7.36 8.35 12.94
N PHE A 44 7.70 9.12 13.96
CA PHE A 44 8.59 8.62 15.00
C PHE A 44 7.84 7.65 15.93
N ALA A 45 8.58 6.72 16.54
CA ALA A 45 8.11 5.89 17.64
C ALA A 45 8.05 6.71 18.95
N CYS A 46 7.40 7.88 18.90
CA CYS A 46 7.19 8.77 20.02
C CYS A 46 5.96 9.66 19.78
N GLU A 47 5.51 10.34 20.82
CA GLU A 47 4.48 11.38 20.76
C GLU A 47 5.08 12.67 21.32
N PHE A 48 5.08 13.74 20.52
CA PHE A 48 5.56 15.06 20.98
C PHE A 48 4.50 15.76 21.82
N LEU A 49 4.90 16.81 22.55
CA LEU A 49 3.94 17.64 23.27
C LEU A 49 3.02 18.38 22.29
N SER A 50 1.74 18.52 22.65
CA SER A 50 0.78 19.28 21.84
C SER A 50 1.28 20.71 21.60
N GLY A 51 1.17 21.18 20.36
CA GLY A 51 1.66 22.51 19.96
C GLY A 51 3.16 22.60 19.64
N THR A 52 3.91 21.49 19.66
CA THR A 52 5.32 21.47 19.23
C THR A 52 5.42 21.77 17.73
N PRO A 53 6.04 22.89 17.30
CA PRO A 53 6.02 23.29 15.89
C PRO A 53 7.05 22.55 15.03
N GLY A 54 8.08 21.98 15.64
CA GLY A 54 9.15 21.26 14.97
C GLY A 54 10.30 20.94 15.92
N ILE A 55 11.06 19.90 15.60
CA ILE A 55 12.18 19.40 16.40
C ILE A 55 13.45 19.39 15.55
N ARG A 56 14.56 19.85 16.13
CA ARG A 56 15.89 19.78 15.49
C ARG A 56 16.58 18.49 15.89
N PHE A 57 17.14 17.78 14.91
CA PHE A 57 17.92 16.56 15.10
C PHE A 57 19.39 16.77 14.71
N GLY A 58 20.27 15.91 15.23
CA GLY A 58 21.69 15.90 14.89
C GLY A 58 22.51 16.96 15.62
N LYS A 59 23.49 17.56 14.93
CA LYS A 59 24.48 18.47 15.54
C LYS A 59 23.86 19.64 16.31
N ASN A 60 22.68 20.10 15.88
CA ASN A 60 21.94 21.20 16.49
C ASN A 60 20.73 20.73 17.32
N GLY A 61 20.65 19.43 17.61
CA GLY A 61 19.68 18.84 18.51
C GLY A 61 20.08 18.99 19.98
N GLY A 62 19.28 18.41 20.87
CA GLY A 62 19.55 18.40 22.30
C GLY A 62 18.44 17.72 23.09
N PRO A 63 18.44 17.86 24.43
CA PRO A 63 17.38 17.37 25.29
C PRO A 63 16.06 18.10 25.00
N VAL A 64 15.01 17.36 24.67
CA VAL A 64 13.66 17.85 24.39
C VAL A 64 12.65 17.08 25.22
N GLU A 65 11.74 17.78 25.90
CA GLU A 65 10.62 17.13 26.57
C GLU A 65 9.59 16.65 25.54
N ILE A 66 9.20 15.38 25.63
CA ILE A 66 8.18 14.75 24.78
C ILE A 66 7.05 14.18 25.63
N ARG A 67 5.92 13.85 25.00
CA ARG A 67 4.76 13.26 25.69
C ARG A 67 5.04 11.79 25.98
N PHE A 68 5.34 11.00 24.96
CA PHE A 68 5.60 9.55 25.10
C PHE A 68 6.78 9.12 24.24
N CYS A 69 7.55 8.12 24.68
CA CYS A 69 8.62 7.48 23.90
C CYS A 69 8.34 5.98 23.74
N GLY A 70 8.78 5.40 22.63
CA GLY A 70 8.96 3.96 22.49
C GLY A 70 10.16 3.48 23.30
N PHE A 71 10.13 2.23 23.75
CA PHE A 71 11.16 1.69 24.65
C PHE A 71 12.37 1.06 23.94
N GLY A 72 12.47 1.16 22.62
CA GLY A 72 13.59 0.57 21.86
C GLY A 72 14.95 1.21 22.06
N PHE A 73 15.03 2.38 22.69
CA PHE A 73 16.29 2.94 23.20
C PHE A 73 16.03 3.92 24.36
N THR A 74 15.73 3.39 25.54
CA THR A 74 15.30 4.19 26.70
C THR A 74 16.07 3.83 27.97
N HIS A 75 16.64 4.85 28.63
CA HIS A 75 17.27 4.76 29.93
C HIS A 75 16.31 5.20 31.04
N THR A 76 16.27 4.46 32.14
CA THR A 76 15.42 4.75 33.30
C THR A 76 16.17 4.50 34.61
N ARG A 77 15.80 5.22 35.67
CA ARG A 77 16.41 5.10 37.00
C ARG A 77 15.42 4.55 38.02
N LYS A 78 15.90 3.78 38.99
CA LYS A 78 15.10 3.14 40.06
C LYS A 78 14.11 4.08 40.79
N PRO A 79 14.44 5.36 41.11
CA PRO A 79 13.49 6.25 41.76
C PRO A 79 12.20 6.51 40.97
N LEU A 80 12.26 6.41 39.64
CA LEU A 80 11.11 6.48 38.75
C LEU A 80 10.09 5.40 39.09
N TYR A 81 10.53 4.14 39.07
CA TYR A 81 9.70 2.97 39.35
C TYR A 81 9.11 3.00 40.77
N GLN A 82 9.95 3.30 41.77
CA GLN A 82 9.52 3.39 43.16
C GLN A 82 8.45 4.47 43.37
N THR A 83 8.63 5.64 42.74
CA THR A 83 7.68 6.75 42.83
C THR A 83 6.39 6.41 42.13
N VAL A 84 6.44 5.86 40.90
CA VAL A 84 5.27 5.45 40.13
C VAL A 84 4.45 4.39 40.86
N ALA A 85 5.10 3.32 41.34
CA ALA A 85 4.41 2.26 42.07
C ALA A 85 3.73 2.79 43.35
N ARG A 86 4.40 3.67 44.09
CA ARG A 86 3.89 4.25 45.34
C ARG A 86 2.76 5.25 45.09
N GLN A 87 2.94 6.23 44.21
CA GLN A 87 1.96 7.30 44.00
C GLN A 87 0.71 6.81 43.29
N LEU A 88 0.86 5.91 42.31
CA LEU A 88 -0.28 5.32 41.59
C LEU A 88 -0.83 4.05 42.25
N ARG A 89 -0.25 3.62 43.38
CA ARG A 89 -0.65 2.44 44.14
C ARG A 89 -0.75 1.19 43.26
N LEU A 90 0.24 0.97 42.40
CA LEU A 90 0.25 -0.16 41.48
C LEU A 90 0.29 -1.48 42.27
N PRO A 91 -0.52 -2.48 41.90
CA PRO A 91 -0.57 -3.75 42.61
C PRO A 91 0.71 -4.57 42.36
N MET A 92 1.01 -5.45 43.30
CA MET A 92 1.96 -6.53 43.08
C MET A 92 1.21 -7.73 42.46
N CYS A 93 1.42 -7.96 41.18
CA CYS A 93 0.79 -9.04 40.41
C CYS A 93 1.65 -10.32 40.45
N ASN A 94 1.12 -11.40 39.87
CA ASN A 94 1.81 -12.68 39.66
C ASN A 94 2.37 -13.37 40.91
N GLN A 95 1.89 -13.00 42.11
CA GLN A 95 2.34 -13.59 43.38
C GLN A 95 2.17 -15.11 43.44
N ARG A 96 1.14 -15.65 42.79
CA ARG A 96 0.89 -17.10 42.67
C ARG A 96 2.04 -17.86 41.98
N PHE A 97 2.79 -17.21 41.10
CA PHE A 97 3.82 -17.84 40.27
C PHE A 97 5.24 -17.70 40.86
N ASN A 98 5.37 -17.19 42.09
CA ASN A 98 6.65 -16.86 42.72
C ASN A 98 7.54 -15.93 41.87
N SER A 99 6.91 -15.15 40.97
CA SER A 99 7.54 -14.16 40.10
C SER A 99 6.74 -12.86 40.20
N PRO A 100 6.82 -12.15 41.34
CA PRO A 100 6.04 -10.95 41.57
C PRO A 100 6.41 -9.85 40.57
N LEU A 101 5.38 -9.23 39.98
CA LEU A 101 5.54 -8.20 38.95
C LEU A 101 4.68 -6.99 39.28
N VAL A 102 5.26 -5.79 39.18
CA VAL A 102 4.47 -4.55 39.19
C VAL A 102 4.16 -4.19 37.72
N PRO A 103 2.89 -3.98 37.33
CA PRO A 103 2.49 -3.81 35.93
C PRO A 103 2.74 -2.39 35.41
N TYR A 104 4.02 -1.96 35.37
CA TYR A 104 4.37 -0.60 34.93
C TYR A 104 3.97 -0.30 33.47
N PHE A 105 3.93 -1.33 32.63
CA PHE A 105 3.67 -1.28 31.19
C PHE A 105 2.26 -1.74 30.80
N GLU A 106 1.36 -1.99 31.76
CA GLU A 106 -0.01 -2.40 31.43
C GLU A 106 -0.69 -1.30 30.57
N PRO A 107 -1.17 -1.62 29.34
CA PRO A 107 -1.85 -0.67 28.47
C PRO A 107 -3.03 0.00 29.17
N MET A 108 -3.39 1.23 28.74
CA MET A 108 -4.51 1.95 29.34
C MET A 108 -5.26 2.82 28.32
N VAL A 109 -6.44 3.29 28.71
CA VAL A 109 -7.20 4.28 27.95
C VAL A 109 -7.08 5.63 28.66
N ILE A 110 -6.78 6.67 27.88
CA ILE A 110 -6.69 8.06 28.36
C ILE A 110 -7.69 8.96 27.64
N ASP A 111 -7.96 10.13 28.21
CA ASP A 111 -8.66 11.22 27.53
C ASP A 111 -7.71 11.99 26.61
N ASP A 112 -8.17 12.31 25.41
CA ASP A 112 -7.46 13.10 24.41
C ASP A 112 -8.47 14.06 23.70
N PRO A 113 -8.05 15.20 23.11
CA PRO A 113 -8.99 16.15 22.50
C PRO A 113 -9.95 15.55 21.46
N GLY A 114 -9.55 14.45 20.78
CA GLY A 114 -10.39 13.73 19.83
C GLY A 114 -11.29 12.63 20.42
N GLY A 115 -11.27 12.43 21.75
CA GLY A 115 -12.01 11.38 22.46
C GLY A 115 -11.12 10.48 23.30
N LYS A 116 -11.57 9.25 23.57
CA LYS A 116 -10.79 8.27 24.32
C LYS A 116 -9.71 7.65 23.43
N TRP A 117 -8.47 7.60 23.92
CA TRP A 117 -7.34 6.98 23.22
C TRP A 117 -6.82 5.78 23.99
N SER A 118 -6.82 4.60 23.34
CA SER A 118 -6.15 3.39 23.84
C SER A 118 -4.65 3.48 23.52
N ILE A 119 -3.81 3.64 24.56
CA ILE A 119 -2.36 3.76 24.42
C ILE A 119 -1.66 2.43 24.69
N SER A 120 -0.58 2.16 23.94
CA SER A 120 0.24 0.95 24.05
C SER A 120 1.04 0.89 25.35
N GLU A 121 1.70 -0.23 25.59
CA GLU A 121 2.47 -0.52 26.81
C GLU A 121 3.54 0.52 27.16
N ASP A 122 4.36 0.90 26.17
CA ASP A 122 5.40 1.94 26.30
C ASP A 122 4.80 3.30 26.66
N TYR A 123 3.76 3.70 25.94
CA TYR A 123 3.11 4.98 26.15
C TYR A 123 2.39 5.00 27.50
N ALA A 124 1.82 3.87 27.92
CA ALA A 124 1.21 3.72 29.24
C ALA A 124 2.25 3.85 30.36
N PHE A 125 3.49 3.37 30.16
CA PHE A 125 4.59 3.63 31.09
C PHE A 125 4.91 5.12 31.18
N CYS A 126 5.10 5.79 30.04
CA CYS A 126 5.37 7.23 29.98
C CYS A 126 4.25 8.05 30.63
N GLU A 127 2.99 7.71 30.38
CA GLU A 127 1.84 8.37 30.99
C GLU A 127 1.84 8.22 32.52
N ARG A 128 2.13 7.02 33.04
CA ARG A 128 2.27 6.81 34.50
C ARG A 128 3.40 7.66 35.09
N ALA A 129 4.54 7.73 34.42
CA ALA A 129 5.65 8.59 34.83
C ALA A 129 5.24 10.07 34.86
N ARG A 130 4.55 10.56 33.82
CA ARG A 130 4.07 11.94 33.73
C ARG A 130 3.04 12.28 34.81
N ARG A 131 2.11 11.36 35.12
CA ARG A 131 1.15 11.52 36.25
C ARG A 131 1.84 11.67 37.60
N CYS A 132 3.07 11.18 37.73
CA CYS A 132 3.90 11.32 38.93
C CYS A 132 4.85 12.54 38.87
N GLY A 133 4.69 13.41 37.88
CA GLY A 133 5.49 14.63 37.72
C GLY A 133 6.83 14.45 37.00
N PHE A 134 7.12 13.27 36.45
CA PHE A 134 8.34 13.06 35.67
C PHE A 134 8.18 13.57 34.24
N LYS A 135 9.27 14.14 33.71
CA LYS A 135 9.37 14.54 32.31
C LYS A 135 10.04 13.42 31.51
N VAL A 136 9.44 13.05 30.38
CA VAL A 136 10.06 12.17 29.40
C VAL A 136 10.94 13.03 28.50
N VAL A 137 12.25 12.80 28.51
CA VAL A 137 13.20 13.64 27.76
C VAL A 137 13.88 12.81 26.68
N ALA A 138 13.82 13.29 25.45
CA ALA A 138 14.53 12.72 24.33
C ALA A 138 15.81 13.51 24.03
N ASP A 139 16.92 12.84 23.75
CA ASP A 139 18.12 13.49 23.23
C ASP A 139 18.15 13.38 21.71
N THR A 140 17.79 14.46 21.02
CA THR A 140 17.67 14.48 19.55
C THR A 140 19.01 14.55 18.82
N ARG A 141 20.13 14.52 19.54
CA ARG A 141 21.48 14.37 18.98
C ARG A 141 21.81 12.91 18.68
N ILE A 142 21.14 11.97 19.35
CA ILE A 142 21.33 10.52 19.21
C ILE A 142 20.71 10.05 17.91
N ARG A 143 21.53 9.52 16.99
CA ARG A 143 21.06 9.02 15.70
C ARG A 143 20.84 7.52 15.77
N LEU A 144 19.57 7.15 15.92
CA LEU A 144 19.12 5.77 15.88
C LEU A 144 18.66 5.38 14.48
N TRP A 145 18.83 4.11 14.14
CA TRP A 145 18.25 3.51 12.94
C TRP A 145 17.35 2.34 13.33
N HIS A 146 16.22 2.19 12.64
CA HIS A 146 15.31 1.07 12.85
C HIS A 146 15.45 0.08 11.70
N VAL A 147 15.85 -1.17 11.99
CA VAL A 147 16.16 -2.19 10.98
C VAL A 147 14.87 -2.84 10.47
N GLY A 148 14.60 -2.67 9.18
CA GLY A 148 13.55 -3.39 8.45
C GLY A 148 14.09 -3.89 7.11
N SER A 149 13.34 -3.65 6.03
CA SER A 149 13.82 -3.89 4.65
C SER A 149 15.07 -3.07 4.29
N TYR A 150 15.28 -1.96 4.99
CA TYR A 150 16.50 -1.16 5.04
C TYR A 150 16.61 -0.51 6.43
N GLY A 151 17.69 0.22 6.72
CA GLY A 151 17.81 1.00 7.95
C GLY A 151 17.05 2.32 7.85
N TYR A 152 15.94 2.45 8.58
CA TYR A 152 15.12 3.66 8.61
C TYR A 152 15.76 4.69 9.55
N GLY A 153 16.01 5.91 9.06
CA GLY A 153 16.56 7.04 9.80
C GLY A 153 15.56 8.18 10.01
N TRP A 154 16.02 9.32 10.55
CA TRP A 154 15.15 10.48 10.83
C TRP A 154 14.41 10.99 9.58
N GLU A 155 15.07 10.92 8.44
CA GLU A 155 14.56 11.41 7.16
C GLU A 155 13.31 10.62 6.73
N ASP A 156 13.23 9.33 7.07
CA ASP A 156 12.11 8.45 6.74
C ASP A 156 10.84 8.75 7.57
N ALA A 157 10.99 9.43 8.71
CA ALA A 157 9.85 9.84 9.54
C ALA A 157 9.13 11.09 9.05
N GLY A 158 9.77 11.93 8.20
CA GLY A 158 9.26 13.27 7.90
C GLY A 158 9.36 13.74 6.45
N ARG A 159 10.12 13.07 5.57
CA ARG A 159 10.34 13.53 4.18
C ARG A 159 9.87 12.50 3.14
N ASP A 160 9.42 13.01 2.00
CA ASP A 160 9.36 12.26 0.73
C ASP A 160 10.74 11.90 0.21
N PRO A 161 11.03 10.60 -0.07
CA PRO A 161 12.20 10.26 -0.84
C PRO A 161 12.15 11.03 -2.16
N GLU A 162 13.20 11.78 -2.42
CA GLU A 162 13.34 12.49 -3.68
C GLU A 162 13.52 11.45 -4.78
N ARG A 163 12.52 11.35 -5.67
CA ARG A 163 12.58 10.49 -6.85
C ARG A 163 13.01 11.36 -8.02
N TYR A 164 14.23 11.15 -8.48
CA TYR A 164 14.72 11.81 -9.69
C TYR A 164 14.07 11.17 -10.91
N ALA A 165 13.67 12.00 -11.89
CA ALA A 165 13.18 11.50 -13.17
C ALA A 165 14.27 10.70 -13.91
N ASP A 166 15.51 11.16 -13.78
CA ASP A 166 16.70 10.54 -14.37
C ASP A 166 17.74 10.25 -13.27
N TYR A 167 18.40 9.10 -13.34
CA TYR A 167 19.47 8.71 -12.42
C TYR A 167 20.59 8.00 -13.16
N THR A 168 21.81 8.51 -13.03
CA THR A 168 23.02 7.86 -13.54
C THR A 168 23.70 7.06 -12.43
N PHE A 169 23.72 5.73 -12.58
CA PHE A 169 24.51 4.87 -11.70
C PHE A 169 25.96 4.79 -12.18
N ALA A 170 26.90 5.30 -11.38
CA ALA A 170 28.33 5.14 -11.67
C ALA A 170 28.82 3.77 -11.18
N ILE A 171 29.33 2.96 -12.11
CA ILE A 171 29.86 1.62 -11.79
C ILE A 171 31.21 1.77 -11.06
N PRO A 172 31.37 1.22 -9.85
CA PRO A 172 32.64 1.29 -9.12
C PRO A 172 33.80 0.67 -9.93
N GLY A 173 34.90 1.42 -10.09
CA GLY A 173 36.09 0.97 -10.81
C GLY A 173 36.05 1.14 -12.34
N ALA A 174 34.93 1.59 -12.91
CA ALA A 174 34.88 2.01 -14.31
C ALA A 174 35.67 3.30 -14.53
N GLN A 175 36.30 3.45 -15.69
CA GLN A 175 36.92 4.72 -16.09
C GLN A 175 35.81 5.78 -16.27
N GLY A 176 36.04 7.00 -15.77
CA GLY A 176 35.09 8.10 -15.90
C GLY A 176 34.78 8.40 -17.36
N GLY A 177 33.49 8.51 -17.69
CA GLY A 177 32.99 8.78 -19.04
C GLY A 177 31.49 9.11 -19.00
N GLU A 178 30.95 9.51 -20.14
CA GLU A 178 29.51 9.70 -20.32
C GLU A 178 28.75 8.41 -19.96
N PRO A 179 27.55 8.51 -19.37
CA PRO A 179 26.68 7.35 -19.16
C PRO A 179 26.49 6.60 -20.47
N VAL A 180 26.39 5.26 -20.39
CA VAL A 180 26.05 4.47 -21.58
C VAL A 180 24.74 5.02 -22.15
N PRO A 181 24.72 5.47 -23.41
CA PRO A 181 23.50 5.99 -24.00
C PRO A 181 22.44 4.90 -23.94
N ALA A 182 21.22 5.27 -23.54
CA ALA A 182 20.09 4.35 -23.63
C ALA A 182 20.05 3.79 -25.06
N LEU A 183 19.87 2.47 -25.18
CA LEU A 183 19.58 1.89 -26.48
C LEU A 183 18.41 2.67 -27.06
N GLN A 184 18.61 3.24 -28.25
CA GLN A 184 17.49 3.73 -29.03
C GLN A 184 16.64 2.49 -29.34
N THR A 185 15.61 2.26 -28.54
CA THR A 185 14.44 1.57 -29.06
C THR A 185 14.00 2.37 -30.27
N GLY A 186 13.60 1.67 -31.34
CA GLY A 186 13.25 2.30 -32.60
C GLY A 186 12.26 3.47 -32.41
N PRO A 187 12.04 4.29 -33.45
CA PRO A 187 11.09 5.40 -33.38
C PRO A 187 9.79 4.93 -32.72
N PRO A 188 9.12 5.79 -31.92
CA PRO A 188 7.86 5.44 -31.27
C PRO A 188 6.97 4.78 -32.34
N PRO A 189 6.36 3.61 -32.05
CA PRO A 189 5.55 2.94 -33.04
C PRO A 189 4.47 3.91 -33.54
N SER A 190 4.28 3.92 -34.86
CA SER A 190 3.13 4.55 -35.49
C SER A 190 1.85 4.04 -34.84
N GLU A 191 0.85 4.91 -34.67
CA GLU A 191 -0.54 4.55 -34.34
C GLU A 191 -0.98 3.26 -35.06
N GLY A 192 -1.74 2.39 -34.39
CA GLY A 192 -2.23 1.13 -34.97
C GLY A 192 -2.21 -0.05 -34.00
N PHE A 193 -2.79 -1.17 -34.46
CA PHE A 193 -2.84 -2.45 -33.74
C PHE A 193 -2.01 -3.47 -34.53
N THR A 194 -1.14 -4.21 -33.86
CA THR A 194 -0.32 -5.26 -34.45
C THR A 194 -1.05 -6.60 -34.49
N GLU A 195 -2.02 -6.81 -33.59
CA GLU A 195 -2.83 -8.01 -33.52
C GLU A 195 -4.33 -7.71 -33.56
N ASP A 196 -5.10 -8.66 -34.10
CA ASP A 196 -6.56 -8.61 -34.09
C ASP A 196 -7.15 -9.84 -33.40
N TRP A 197 -7.15 -9.79 -32.07
CA TRP A 197 -7.81 -10.74 -31.19
C TRP A 197 -9.25 -10.32 -30.84
N PHE A 198 -9.75 -9.18 -31.35
CA PHE A 198 -10.98 -8.55 -30.87
C PHE A 198 -12.14 -8.56 -31.88
N SER A 199 -11.88 -8.41 -33.19
CA SER A 199 -12.94 -8.11 -34.16
C SER A 199 -14.09 -9.12 -34.20
N TYR A 200 -13.84 -10.40 -33.88
CA TYR A 200 -14.87 -11.44 -33.87
C TYR A 200 -15.87 -11.30 -32.69
N ASN A 201 -15.53 -10.54 -31.66
CA ASN A 201 -16.40 -10.26 -30.51
C ASN A 201 -17.38 -9.11 -30.77
N VAL A 202 -17.12 -8.26 -31.77
CA VAL A 202 -17.91 -7.04 -32.07
C VAL A 202 -19.42 -7.30 -32.18
N PRO A 203 -19.91 -8.32 -32.92
CA PRO A 203 -21.36 -8.56 -33.04
C PRO A 203 -22.04 -8.86 -31.69
N VAL A 204 -21.33 -9.53 -30.78
CA VAL A 204 -21.82 -9.81 -29.43
C VAL A 204 -21.86 -8.53 -28.61
N TRP A 205 -20.80 -7.72 -28.69
CA TRP A 205 -20.67 -6.44 -27.97
C TRP A 205 -21.72 -5.43 -28.41
N GLU A 206 -21.95 -5.26 -29.72
CA GLU A 206 -22.98 -4.37 -30.25
C GLU A 206 -24.37 -4.70 -29.67
N ARG A 207 -24.70 -5.99 -29.56
CA ARG A 207 -25.97 -6.44 -29.00
C ARG A 207 -26.05 -6.21 -27.49
N ILE A 208 -25.02 -6.60 -26.74
CA ILE A 208 -25.03 -6.58 -25.27
C ILE A 208 -24.93 -5.14 -24.72
N LEU A 209 -24.12 -4.31 -25.36
CA LEU A 209 -23.74 -2.99 -24.88
C LEU A 209 -24.54 -1.85 -25.52
N ALA A 210 -25.40 -2.13 -26.50
CA ALA A 210 -26.32 -1.14 -27.07
C ALA A 210 -27.05 -0.29 -26.02
N PRO A 211 -27.55 -0.82 -24.88
CA PRO A 211 -28.24 -0.02 -23.87
C PRO A 211 -27.38 1.03 -23.15
N PHE A 212 -26.05 0.99 -23.30
CA PHE A 212 -25.11 1.95 -22.70
C PHE A 212 -24.79 3.11 -23.63
N LYS A 213 -25.02 2.96 -24.95
CA LYS A 213 -24.70 3.99 -25.94
C LYS A 213 -25.42 5.30 -25.63
N GLY A 214 -24.66 6.40 -25.61
CA GLY A 214 -25.19 7.74 -25.35
C GLY A 214 -25.56 8.01 -23.89
N ARG A 215 -25.20 7.14 -22.94
CA ARG A 215 -25.41 7.35 -21.49
C ARG A 215 -24.10 7.70 -20.78
N PRO A 216 -24.15 8.41 -19.63
CA PRO A 216 -22.97 8.71 -18.80
C PRO A 216 -22.50 7.45 -18.06
N VAL A 217 -21.84 6.55 -18.79
CA VAL A 217 -21.38 5.23 -18.32
C VAL A 217 -19.98 5.36 -17.78
N SER A 218 -19.75 4.87 -16.56
CA SER A 218 -18.39 4.66 -16.04
C SER A 218 -17.98 3.21 -16.26
N ALA A 219 -16.95 2.98 -17.07
CA ALA A 219 -16.44 1.65 -17.39
C ALA A 219 -15.09 1.37 -16.74
N LEU A 220 -14.86 0.11 -16.36
CA LEU A 220 -13.57 -0.42 -15.95
C LEU A 220 -13.14 -1.51 -16.95
N GLU A 221 -11.90 -1.43 -17.40
CA GLU A 221 -11.26 -2.46 -18.23
C GLU A 221 -9.99 -2.96 -17.54
N ILE A 222 -9.88 -4.27 -17.35
CA ILE A 222 -8.73 -4.94 -16.74
C ILE A 222 -8.04 -5.73 -17.84
N GLY A 223 -6.81 -5.35 -18.17
CA GLY A 223 -6.11 -5.82 -19.38
C GLY A 223 -6.56 -5.03 -20.60
N VAL A 224 -5.66 -4.23 -21.17
CA VAL A 224 -5.93 -3.40 -22.36
C VAL A 224 -5.00 -3.71 -23.53
N PHE A 225 -3.82 -4.27 -23.27
CA PHE A 225 -2.83 -4.57 -24.32
C PHE A 225 -2.54 -3.33 -25.20
N GLU A 226 -2.79 -3.38 -26.51
CA GLU A 226 -2.65 -2.23 -27.44
C GLU A 226 -3.89 -1.30 -27.47
N GLY A 227 -4.94 -1.63 -26.73
CA GLY A 227 -6.14 -0.80 -26.54
C GLY A 227 -7.26 -1.03 -27.55
N ARG A 228 -7.30 -2.18 -28.22
CA ARG A 228 -8.27 -2.41 -29.32
C ARG A 228 -9.71 -2.40 -28.82
N SER A 229 -9.98 -3.12 -27.74
CA SER A 229 -11.25 -3.09 -26.99
C SER A 229 -11.52 -1.72 -26.37
N THR A 230 -10.51 -1.10 -25.76
CA THR A 230 -10.59 0.26 -25.17
C THR A 230 -11.09 1.30 -26.19
N VAL A 231 -10.44 1.37 -27.36
CA VAL A 231 -10.79 2.28 -28.45
C VAL A 231 -12.20 1.98 -28.95
N TRP A 232 -12.55 0.70 -29.09
CA TRP A 232 -13.89 0.31 -29.52
C TRP A 232 -14.97 0.74 -28.51
N PHE A 233 -14.75 0.53 -27.20
CA PHE A 233 -15.66 1.01 -26.15
C PHE A 233 -15.86 2.52 -26.27
N LEU A 234 -14.78 3.28 -26.40
CA LEU A 234 -14.81 4.75 -26.45
C LEU A 234 -15.54 5.28 -27.70
N ASP A 235 -15.37 4.61 -28.85
CA ASP A 235 -16.02 4.99 -30.10
C ASP A 235 -17.51 4.62 -30.16
N HIS A 236 -17.91 3.47 -29.60
CA HIS A 236 -19.21 2.86 -29.88
C HIS A 236 -20.17 2.84 -28.69
N VAL A 237 -19.65 2.77 -27.47
CA VAL A 237 -20.43 2.57 -26.24
C VAL A 237 -20.38 3.82 -25.36
N LEU A 238 -19.18 4.29 -25.05
CA LEU A 238 -18.93 5.43 -24.15
C LEU A 238 -19.01 6.75 -24.91
N THR A 239 -20.05 6.93 -25.73
CA THR A 239 -20.18 8.08 -26.64
C THR A 239 -20.70 9.34 -25.97
N HIS A 240 -21.34 9.22 -24.79
CA HIS A 240 -21.79 10.38 -24.02
C HIS A 240 -20.59 11.21 -23.54
N PRO A 241 -20.67 12.56 -23.52
CA PRO A 241 -19.55 13.40 -23.07
C PRO A 241 -19.04 13.09 -21.65
N GLU A 242 -19.95 12.70 -20.75
CA GLU A 242 -19.63 12.35 -19.35
C GLU A 242 -19.30 10.87 -19.13
N ALA A 243 -19.32 10.02 -20.17
CA ALA A 243 -18.89 8.64 -20.03
C ALA A 243 -17.37 8.59 -19.79
N THR A 244 -16.88 7.62 -19.03
CA THR A 244 -15.46 7.47 -18.69
C THR A 244 -15.01 6.02 -18.79
N LEU A 245 -13.74 5.80 -19.11
CA LEU A 245 -13.09 4.48 -19.07
C LEU A 245 -11.87 4.56 -18.15
N THR A 246 -11.90 3.75 -17.09
CA THR A 246 -10.75 3.47 -16.23
C THR A 246 -10.11 2.17 -16.68
N TRP A 247 -8.80 2.16 -16.94
CA TRP A 247 -8.08 0.95 -17.32
C TRP A 247 -7.03 0.54 -16.29
N VAL A 248 -6.73 -0.76 -16.24
CA VAL A 248 -5.64 -1.31 -15.43
C VAL A 248 -4.88 -2.35 -16.23
N ASP A 249 -3.57 -2.20 -16.35
CA ASP A 249 -2.70 -3.14 -17.06
C ASP A 249 -1.28 -3.09 -16.49
N THR A 250 -0.54 -4.20 -16.55
CA THR A 250 0.88 -4.23 -16.15
C THR A 250 1.82 -3.81 -17.28
N PHE A 251 1.38 -3.93 -18.54
CA PHE A 251 2.18 -3.92 -19.76
C PHE A 251 3.37 -4.90 -19.75
N GLY A 252 3.40 -5.83 -18.79
CA GLY A 252 4.46 -6.81 -18.61
C GLY A 252 4.17 -8.17 -19.26
N GLY A 253 2.95 -8.37 -19.78
CA GLY A 253 2.48 -9.64 -20.33
C GLY A 253 2.25 -10.72 -19.28
N GLY A 254 1.56 -11.80 -19.69
CA GLY A 254 1.39 -13.03 -18.91
C GLY A 254 2.32 -14.16 -19.36
N ALA A 255 2.15 -15.37 -18.81
CA ALA A 255 2.99 -16.53 -19.11
C ALA A 255 2.98 -16.91 -20.60
N GLU A 256 1.86 -16.69 -21.27
CA GLU A 256 1.65 -16.86 -22.71
C GLU A 256 2.39 -15.83 -23.57
N HIS A 257 2.77 -14.69 -23.00
CA HIS A 257 3.48 -13.59 -23.67
C HIS A 257 5.00 -13.66 -23.52
N MET A 258 5.54 -14.72 -22.89
CA MET A 258 7.00 -14.90 -22.69
C MET A 258 7.83 -14.87 -23.98
N ALA A 259 7.22 -15.13 -25.14
CA ALA A 259 7.86 -15.10 -26.45
C ALA A 259 7.52 -13.86 -27.30
N MET A 260 6.67 -12.95 -26.79
CA MET A 260 6.20 -11.76 -27.50
C MET A 260 7.11 -10.57 -27.19
N ASP A 261 7.42 -9.75 -28.19
CA ASP A 261 8.12 -8.48 -27.98
C ASP A 261 7.15 -7.43 -27.43
N LEU A 262 7.11 -7.31 -26.11
CA LEU A 262 6.27 -6.35 -25.40
C LEU A 262 6.89 -4.93 -25.37
N ASN A 263 8.05 -4.72 -26.01
CA ASN A 263 8.67 -3.41 -26.05
C ASN A 263 7.75 -2.40 -26.73
N GLY A 264 7.49 -1.29 -26.02
CA GLY A 264 6.65 -0.21 -26.49
C GLY A 264 5.14 -0.50 -26.47
N LEU A 265 4.68 -1.60 -25.86
CA LEU A 265 3.26 -1.92 -25.75
C LEU A 265 2.46 -0.79 -25.07
N GLU A 266 2.94 -0.32 -23.91
CA GLU A 266 2.32 0.82 -23.21
C GLU A 266 2.27 2.07 -24.10
N ALA A 267 3.36 2.36 -24.82
CA ALA A 267 3.43 3.51 -25.71
C ALA A 267 2.42 3.39 -26.88
N ARG A 268 2.26 2.19 -27.45
CA ARG A 268 1.25 1.90 -28.49
C ARG A 268 -0.17 2.12 -27.97
N PHE A 269 -0.49 1.55 -26.82
CA PHE A 269 -1.78 1.76 -26.15
C PHE A 269 -2.07 3.25 -25.97
N ARG A 270 -1.12 3.99 -25.38
CA ARG A 270 -1.27 5.42 -25.12
C ARG A 270 -1.45 6.22 -26.42
N ALA A 271 -0.74 5.88 -27.48
CA ALA A 271 -0.91 6.50 -28.80
C ALA A 271 -2.31 6.24 -29.37
N ASN A 272 -2.77 4.98 -29.35
CA ASN A 272 -4.10 4.59 -29.83
C ASN A 272 -5.24 5.27 -29.05
N ALA A 273 -5.07 5.47 -27.74
CA ALA A 273 -6.06 6.09 -26.87
C ALA A 273 -5.98 7.63 -26.81
N ALA A 274 -4.92 8.25 -27.34
CA ALA A 274 -4.60 9.66 -27.12
C ALA A 274 -5.74 10.62 -27.51
N ARG A 275 -6.47 10.32 -28.58
CA ARG A 275 -7.56 11.17 -29.10
C ARG A 275 -8.75 11.34 -28.15
N PHE A 276 -8.88 10.48 -27.14
CA PHE A 276 -9.97 10.53 -26.17
C PHE A 276 -9.64 11.37 -24.92
N GLY A 277 -8.37 11.80 -24.76
CA GLY A 277 -7.94 12.70 -23.71
C GLY A 277 -8.34 12.24 -22.30
N ALA A 278 -8.92 13.13 -21.51
CA ALA A 278 -9.28 12.85 -20.11
C ALA A 278 -10.40 11.81 -19.93
N LYS A 279 -11.06 11.38 -21.01
CA LYS A 279 -12.11 10.36 -20.95
C LYS A 279 -11.58 8.96 -20.61
N VAL A 280 -10.31 8.73 -20.90
CA VAL A 280 -9.60 7.48 -20.70
C VAL A 280 -8.43 7.71 -19.74
N CYS A 281 -8.51 7.12 -18.56
CA CYS A 281 -7.48 7.22 -17.53
C CYS A 281 -7.25 5.84 -16.91
N GLY A 282 -6.14 5.63 -16.22
CA GLY A 282 -5.87 4.31 -15.66
C GLY A 282 -4.52 4.17 -14.98
N HIS A 283 -4.23 2.94 -14.57
CA HIS A 283 -3.12 2.60 -13.69
C HIS A 283 -2.24 1.52 -14.30
N VAL A 284 -0.93 1.78 -14.32
CA VAL A 284 0.06 0.73 -14.60
C VAL A 284 0.29 -0.07 -13.31
N GLY A 285 -0.02 -1.36 -13.33
CA GLY A 285 0.17 -2.25 -12.19
C GLY A 285 -0.70 -3.50 -12.23
N ARG A 286 -0.50 -4.39 -11.25
CA ARG A 286 -1.33 -5.58 -11.09
C ARG A 286 -2.75 -5.17 -10.71
N SER A 287 -3.75 -5.72 -11.40
CA SER A 287 -5.17 -5.48 -11.14
C SER A 287 -5.52 -5.73 -9.67
N GLN A 288 -5.00 -6.80 -9.06
CA GLN A 288 -5.28 -7.12 -7.66
C GLN A 288 -4.81 -6.06 -6.67
N ASP A 289 -3.74 -5.33 -6.97
CA ASP A 289 -3.22 -4.27 -6.11
C ASP A 289 -3.97 -2.96 -6.33
N VAL A 290 -4.25 -2.64 -7.59
CA VAL A 290 -5.00 -1.43 -7.97
C VAL A 290 -6.44 -1.48 -7.45
N LEU A 291 -7.16 -2.58 -7.72
CA LEU A 291 -8.58 -2.71 -7.36
C LEU A 291 -8.81 -2.70 -5.84
N ARG A 292 -7.87 -3.22 -5.02
CA ARG A 292 -7.96 -3.14 -3.54
C ARG A 292 -7.92 -1.71 -3.02
N GLY A 293 -7.28 -0.80 -3.77
CA GLY A 293 -7.20 0.62 -3.44
C GLY A 293 -8.46 1.42 -3.80
N MET A 294 -9.29 0.91 -4.71
CA MET A 294 -10.50 1.58 -5.18
C MET A 294 -11.60 1.50 -4.11
N LYS A 295 -12.18 2.66 -3.74
CA LYS A 295 -13.24 2.75 -2.72
C LYS A 295 -14.46 3.46 -3.28
N GLY A 296 -15.61 2.79 -3.27
CA GLY A 296 -16.92 3.44 -3.43
C GLY A 296 -17.18 4.09 -4.79
N GLU A 297 -16.44 3.71 -5.83
CA GLU A 297 -16.66 4.16 -7.21
C GLU A 297 -17.45 3.10 -7.98
N PRO A 298 -18.71 3.38 -8.32
CA PRO A 298 -19.57 2.38 -8.91
C PRO A 298 -19.43 2.42 -10.44
N PHE A 299 -18.91 1.36 -11.04
CA PHE A 299 -18.88 1.17 -12.49
C PHE A 299 -20.23 0.65 -12.98
N ASP A 300 -20.65 1.11 -14.16
CA ASP A 300 -21.81 0.59 -14.91
C ASP A 300 -21.43 -0.63 -15.75
N LEU A 301 -20.16 -0.70 -16.16
CA LEU A 301 -19.59 -1.71 -17.02
C LEU A 301 -18.21 -2.12 -16.49
N VAL A 302 -17.96 -3.41 -16.34
CA VAL A 302 -16.64 -3.96 -16.05
C VAL A 302 -16.32 -5.01 -17.11
N TYR A 303 -15.12 -4.97 -17.65
CA TYR A 303 -14.59 -5.95 -18.59
C TYR A 303 -13.27 -6.54 -18.06
N VAL A 304 -13.22 -7.86 -17.92
CA VAL A 304 -12.08 -8.62 -17.37
C VAL A 304 -11.42 -9.40 -18.50
N ASP A 305 -10.20 -8.99 -18.85
CA ASP A 305 -9.40 -9.51 -19.96
C ASP A 305 -7.88 -9.36 -19.65
N GLY A 306 -7.54 -9.60 -18.38
CA GLY A 306 -6.18 -9.44 -17.86
C GLY A 306 -5.34 -10.69 -18.06
N SER A 307 -4.98 -11.33 -16.95
CA SER A 307 -4.23 -12.60 -16.97
C SER A 307 -5.12 -13.75 -17.46
N HIS A 308 -4.56 -14.71 -18.18
CA HIS A 308 -5.26 -15.95 -18.56
C HIS A 308 -5.15 -17.04 -17.48
N GLU A 309 -4.51 -16.75 -16.34
CA GLU A 309 -4.45 -17.66 -15.20
C GLU A 309 -5.74 -17.61 -14.39
N ALA A 310 -6.35 -18.78 -14.14
CA ALA A 310 -7.60 -18.89 -13.38
C ALA A 310 -7.56 -18.16 -12.02
N ALA A 311 -6.44 -18.20 -11.31
CA ALA A 311 -6.31 -17.56 -10.01
C ALA A 311 -6.44 -16.04 -10.10
N ASP A 312 -5.81 -15.43 -11.11
CA ASP A 312 -5.86 -13.99 -11.33
C ASP A 312 -7.25 -13.55 -11.82
N VAL A 313 -7.85 -14.28 -12.77
CA VAL A 313 -9.22 -14.02 -13.25
C VAL A 313 -10.23 -14.08 -12.11
N LEU A 314 -10.09 -15.06 -11.20
CA LEU A 314 -10.97 -15.19 -10.03
C LEU A 314 -10.79 -14.01 -9.07
N ALA A 315 -9.54 -13.60 -8.82
CA ALA A 315 -9.25 -12.46 -7.97
C ALA A 315 -9.85 -11.17 -8.55
N ASP A 316 -9.71 -10.96 -9.86
CA ASP A 316 -10.23 -9.79 -10.55
C ASP A 316 -11.77 -9.77 -10.53
N ALA A 317 -12.41 -10.92 -10.74
CA ALA A 317 -13.86 -11.07 -10.61
C ALA A 317 -14.35 -10.67 -9.20
N VAL A 318 -13.69 -11.22 -8.15
CA VAL A 318 -14.05 -10.97 -6.75
C VAL A 318 -13.86 -9.51 -6.36
N LEU A 319 -12.77 -8.88 -6.82
CA LEU A 319 -12.44 -7.49 -6.49
C LEU A 319 -13.28 -6.49 -7.30
N ALA A 320 -13.62 -6.80 -8.54
CA ALA A 320 -14.43 -5.92 -9.38
C ALA A 320 -15.93 -5.99 -9.04
N TRP A 321 -16.42 -7.13 -8.55
CA TRP A 321 -17.83 -7.30 -8.17
C TRP A 321 -18.41 -6.23 -7.22
N PRO A 322 -17.74 -5.85 -6.11
CA PRO A 322 -18.23 -4.78 -5.23
C PRO A 322 -18.16 -3.38 -5.88
N LEU A 323 -17.30 -3.20 -6.90
CA LEU A 323 -17.19 -1.95 -7.66
C LEU A 323 -18.27 -1.83 -8.74
N LEU A 324 -18.93 -2.93 -9.12
CA LEU A 324 -20.01 -2.92 -10.10
C LEU A 324 -21.37 -2.54 -9.48
N LYS A 325 -22.09 -1.61 -10.12
CA LYS A 325 -23.47 -1.23 -9.76
C LYS A 325 -24.43 -2.40 -9.88
N VAL A 326 -25.47 -2.40 -9.05
CA VAL A 326 -26.67 -3.18 -9.34
C VAL A 326 -27.27 -2.67 -10.65
N GLY A 327 -27.58 -3.57 -11.57
CA GLY A 327 -27.94 -3.28 -12.96
C GLY A 327 -26.76 -3.12 -13.92
N GLY A 328 -25.53 -3.04 -13.40
CA GLY A 328 -24.31 -2.99 -14.20
C GLY A 328 -23.99 -4.33 -14.86
N VAL A 329 -23.15 -4.29 -15.88
CA VAL A 329 -22.75 -5.45 -16.68
C VAL A 329 -21.28 -5.81 -16.42
N LEU A 330 -21.01 -7.09 -16.22
CA LEU A 330 -19.68 -7.68 -16.09
C LEU A 330 -19.43 -8.63 -17.26
N GLY A 331 -18.38 -8.37 -18.03
CA GLY A 331 -17.88 -9.25 -19.07
C GLY A 331 -16.57 -9.92 -18.66
N PHE A 332 -16.44 -11.19 -19.02
CA PHE A 332 -15.21 -11.96 -18.94
C PHE A 332 -14.82 -12.39 -20.35
N ASP A 333 -13.60 -12.04 -20.77
CA ASP A 333 -13.03 -12.63 -21.97
C ASP A 333 -12.55 -14.07 -21.71
N ASP A 334 -12.16 -14.75 -22.78
CA ASP A 334 -11.37 -15.98 -22.74
C ASP A 334 -11.97 -17.15 -21.95
N TYR A 335 -13.29 -17.12 -21.67
CA TYR A 335 -14.00 -18.27 -21.12
C TYR A 335 -13.85 -19.50 -22.02
N GLY A 336 -13.85 -19.30 -23.34
CA GLY A 336 -13.63 -20.36 -24.33
C GLY A 336 -12.16 -20.72 -24.56
N TRP A 337 -11.21 -19.99 -23.98
CA TRP A 337 -9.79 -20.13 -24.26
C TRP A 337 -9.20 -21.38 -23.61
N LYS A 338 -8.33 -22.08 -24.35
CA LYS A 338 -7.77 -23.39 -23.98
C LYS A 338 -6.24 -23.44 -24.05
N GLY A 339 -5.56 -22.30 -23.96
CA GLY A 339 -4.10 -22.23 -24.14
C GLY A 339 -3.28 -22.82 -22.98
N MET A 340 -3.86 -22.95 -21.77
CA MET A 340 -3.20 -23.65 -20.67
C MET A 340 -3.40 -25.18 -20.74
N PRO A 341 -2.39 -26.01 -20.39
CA PRO A 341 -2.50 -27.47 -20.46
C PRO A 341 -3.63 -28.03 -19.60
N GLU A 342 -3.76 -27.55 -18.35
CA GLU A 342 -4.74 -28.06 -17.41
C GLU A 342 -5.99 -27.19 -17.37
N ALA A 343 -7.17 -27.81 -17.35
CA ALA A 343 -8.44 -27.07 -17.32
C ALA A 343 -8.60 -26.19 -16.07
N VAL A 344 -7.98 -26.59 -14.96
CA VAL A 344 -8.01 -25.85 -13.68
C VAL A 344 -7.25 -24.52 -13.73
N GLN A 345 -6.34 -24.36 -14.69
CA GLN A 345 -5.53 -23.15 -14.87
C GLN A 345 -6.19 -22.14 -15.81
N ARG A 346 -7.26 -22.51 -16.51
CA ARG A 346 -7.89 -21.70 -17.55
C ARG A 346 -8.93 -20.72 -16.97
N PRO A 347 -9.22 -19.60 -17.64
CA PRO A 347 -10.21 -18.62 -17.20
C PRO A 347 -11.60 -19.22 -16.92
N ALA A 348 -12.01 -20.23 -17.70
CA ALA A 348 -13.28 -20.93 -17.50
C ALA A 348 -13.51 -21.42 -16.06
N MET A 349 -12.47 -21.99 -15.42
CA MET A 349 -12.54 -22.48 -14.04
C MET A 349 -12.85 -21.33 -13.06
N ALA A 350 -12.19 -20.19 -13.25
CA ALA A 350 -12.38 -19.00 -12.44
C ALA A 350 -13.79 -18.42 -12.58
N VAL A 351 -14.24 -18.26 -13.83
CA VAL A 351 -15.56 -17.71 -14.15
C VAL A 351 -16.66 -18.61 -13.59
N ASP A 352 -16.57 -19.92 -13.77
CA ASP A 352 -17.58 -20.86 -13.26
C ASP A 352 -17.60 -20.90 -11.72
N ALA A 353 -16.43 -20.86 -11.06
CA ALA A 353 -16.35 -20.80 -9.61
C ALA A 353 -16.96 -19.50 -9.06
N PHE A 354 -16.61 -18.35 -9.66
CA PHE A 354 -17.14 -17.04 -9.28
C PHE A 354 -18.66 -16.98 -9.46
N LEU A 355 -19.17 -17.35 -10.64
CA LEU A 355 -20.61 -17.34 -10.92
C LEU A 355 -21.37 -18.36 -10.04
N GLY A 356 -20.75 -19.50 -9.71
CA GLY A 356 -21.28 -20.44 -8.73
C GLY A 356 -21.50 -19.81 -7.36
N CYS A 357 -20.53 -19.03 -6.88
CA CYS A 357 -20.63 -18.28 -5.62
C CYS A 357 -21.64 -17.13 -5.67
N MET A 358 -21.81 -16.50 -6.85
CA MET A 358 -22.73 -15.36 -7.05
C MET A 358 -24.13 -15.78 -7.50
N LYS A 359 -24.46 -17.07 -7.44
CA LYS A 359 -25.76 -17.60 -7.89
C LYS A 359 -26.92 -16.83 -7.26
N GLY A 360 -27.85 -16.39 -8.10
CA GLY A 360 -29.01 -15.59 -7.69
C GLY A 360 -28.77 -14.10 -7.56
N LYS A 361 -27.52 -13.62 -7.75
CA LYS A 361 -27.16 -12.18 -7.73
C LYS A 361 -26.85 -11.62 -9.12
N PHE A 362 -27.08 -12.41 -10.17
CA PHE A 362 -26.91 -11.97 -11.55
C PHE A 362 -27.93 -12.62 -12.49
N GLU A 363 -28.10 -11.98 -13.65
CA GLU A 363 -28.75 -12.51 -14.84
C GLU A 363 -27.69 -12.77 -15.90
N GLU A 364 -27.63 -13.98 -16.46
CA GLU A 364 -26.70 -14.29 -17.56
C GLU A 364 -27.22 -13.66 -18.86
N ILE A 365 -26.42 -12.79 -19.47
CA ILE A 365 -26.76 -12.10 -20.72
C ILE A 365 -26.24 -12.89 -21.93
N HIS A 366 -25.03 -13.46 -21.80
CA HIS A 366 -24.40 -14.23 -22.86
C HIS A 366 -23.40 -15.23 -22.30
N ARG A 367 -23.30 -16.38 -22.97
CA ARG A 367 -22.27 -17.38 -22.77
C ARG A 367 -21.84 -17.93 -24.13
N GLY A 368 -20.55 -17.84 -24.41
CA GLY A 368 -19.90 -18.26 -25.64
C GLY A 368 -18.40 -18.34 -25.42
N TYR A 369 -17.61 -17.77 -26.33
CA TYR A 369 -16.19 -17.53 -26.05
C TYR A 369 -16.00 -16.58 -24.86
N GLN A 370 -16.91 -15.61 -24.73
CA GLN A 370 -17.00 -14.68 -23.61
C GLN A 370 -18.23 -14.99 -22.75
N VAL A 371 -18.18 -14.60 -21.48
CA VAL A 371 -19.33 -14.67 -20.58
C VAL A 371 -19.69 -13.28 -20.09
N TRP A 372 -20.97 -12.93 -20.19
CA TRP A 372 -21.48 -11.62 -19.79
C TRP A 372 -22.66 -11.79 -18.84
N VAL A 373 -22.63 -11.10 -17.71
CA VAL A 373 -23.67 -11.13 -16.69
C VAL A 373 -24.09 -9.73 -16.27
N ARG A 374 -25.36 -9.56 -15.93
CA ARG A 374 -25.89 -8.34 -15.32
C ARG A 374 -26.07 -8.56 -13.83
N LYS A 375 -25.50 -7.69 -13.01
CA LYS A 375 -25.66 -7.76 -11.56
C LYS A 375 -27.08 -7.38 -11.15
N THR A 376 -27.71 -8.20 -10.30
CA THR A 376 -29.09 -8.00 -9.83
C THR A 376 -29.19 -7.81 -8.30
N GLY A 377 -28.15 -8.13 -7.52
CA GLY A 377 -28.15 -7.96 -6.07
C GLY A 377 -26.78 -8.06 -5.40
#